data_AF-A0ABD2V9W7-F1
#
_entry.id   AF-A0ABD2V9W7-F1
#
_cell.length_a   1.000
_cell.length_b   1.000
_cell.length_c   1.000
_cell.angle_alpha   90.00
_cell.angle_beta   90.00
_cell.angle_gamma   90.00
#
_symmetry.space_group_name_H-M   'P 1'
#
loop_
_entity.id
_entity.type
_entity.pdbx_description
1 polymer ?
#
loop_
_entity_poly.entity_id
_entity_poly.type
_entity_poly.pdbx_seq_one_letter_code
_entity_poly.pdbx_strand_id
1 'polypeptide(L)'
;MTEMETDDDGEAILLEKTLIDVIFSWSFKDVLNKDLYKDKVKNIPSTFQSIALYMKSFVFPLLEETHADLFSSFDKVASASICKILSIQEVESKKPSDKCLYIIEMGRKESSGDGRSYEPETGDLFAITDVRPTCVDDLNRPTMSYIMALVQRVTYEKDYIKIQVFSSRPFLVEQGIRENHMRDSLFLVSLINTTTNTRIWNSLNLGLERQNSKVIQKILEPDSDVTGKEKCNVCLQGEVYRVCRSKILASNWLINLNDSQHEAVLNCLATKYCHHENTTKLIWGPPGTGKTKTVSTLLFLLLSLNCRTVTCAPTNIAVLEVSRRTLKLVVESCEFLTYGVGDIVLFGNRKRMKIDSQDELLHIFLDYRAEVLARCFTPASGWKYSLQYMITLLEDTELLYQLYSINDQEEDADAELYQKYDNNANYDSYSGNAVLRKESLKNKGDKTQRLYAQGVKDEWNKRLGQVIAKTIKLNDESQLGRGFCRNKKHSSRSA
;
A
#
# COMPACT_ATOMS: atom_id res chain seq x y z
N MET A 1 -35.38 -30.46 -37.51
CA MET A 1 -34.06 -31.02 -37.12
C MET A 1 -33.01 -30.23 -37.88
N THR A 2 -31.89 -29.93 -37.22
CA THR A 2 -30.83 -28.92 -37.52
C THR A 2 -31.20 -27.51 -37.05
N GLU A 3 -31.22 -27.26 -35.74
CA GLU A 3 -30.10 -26.97 -34.80
C GLU A 3 -29.55 -25.56 -34.94
N MET A 4 -29.68 -24.84 -33.82
CA MET A 4 -29.35 -23.44 -33.57
C MET A 4 -27.83 -23.26 -33.49
N GLU A 5 -27.29 -22.37 -34.31
CA GLU A 5 -26.01 -21.72 -34.07
C GLU A 5 -26.26 -20.41 -33.30
N THR A 6 -25.99 -20.41 -32.00
CA THR A 6 -25.80 -19.19 -31.19
C THR A 6 -24.83 -19.52 -30.07
N ASP A 7 -23.66 -18.85 -30.00
CA ASP A 7 -23.00 -18.42 -28.74
C ASP A 7 -21.57 -17.84 -28.86
N ASP A 8 -20.91 -17.77 -30.01
CA ASP A 8 -19.49 -17.36 -30.04
C ASP A 8 -19.25 -15.83 -30.06
N ASP A 9 -20.11 -15.05 -30.71
CA ASP A 9 -19.89 -13.60 -30.89
C ASP A 9 -20.09 -12.76 -29.62
N GLY A 10 -20.99 -13.18 -28.72
CA GLY A 10 -21.30 -12.44 -27.48
C GLY A 10 -20.23 -12.57 -26.39
N GLU A 11 -19.54 -13.71 -26.33
CA GLU A 11 -18.46 -13.97 -25.37
C GLU A 11 -17.14 -13.33 -25.80
N ALA A 12 -16.87 -13.24 -27.11
CA ALA A 12 -15.69 -12.55 -27.64
C ALA A 12 -15.69 -11.04 -27.30
N ILE A 13 -16.86 -10.39 -27.29
CA ILE A 13 -17.03 -8.97 -26.98
C ILE A 13 -16.75 -8.64 -25.49
N LEU A 14 -16.88 -9.61 -24.58
CA LEU A 14 -16.61 -9.39 -23.15
C LEU A 14 -15.11 -9.36 -22.82
N LEU A 15 -14.27 -9.99 -23.64
CA LEU A 15 -12.82 -10.07 -23.42
C LEU A 15 -12.08 -8.75 -23.69
N GLU A 16 -12.67 -7.84 -24.46
CA GLU A 16 -12.11 -6.49 -24.70
C GLU A 16 -12.57 -5.44 -23.68
N LYS A 17 -13.57 -5.77 -22.85
CA LYS A 17 -14.18 -4.83 -21.89
C LYS A 17 -13.54 -4.97 -20.51
N THR A 18 -13.45 -3.84 -19.79
CA THR A 18 -13.15 -3.88 -18.35
C THR A 18 -14.39 -4.30 -17.57
N LEU A 19 -14.23 -4.88 -16.37
CA LEU A 19 -15.37 -5.20 -15.49
C LEU A 19 -16.27 -3.99 -15.28
N ILE A 20 -15.67 -2.80 -15.15
CA ILE A 20 -16.41 -1.54 -14.96
C ILE A 20 -17.30 -1.22 -16.16
N ASP A 21 -16.86 -1.52 -17.38
CA ASP A 21 -17.68 -1.31 -18.58
C ASP A 21 -18.89 -2.25 -18.59
N VAL A 22 -18.71 -3.48 -18.10
CA VAL A 22 -19.83 -4.43 -17.94
C VAL A 22 -20.79 -3.93 -16.85
N ILE A 23 -20.30 -3.51 -15.69
CA ILE A 23 -21.12 -2.96 -14.60
C ILE A 23 -21.91 -1.74 -15.08
N PHE A 24 -21.25 -0.81 -15.77
CA PHE A 24 -21.89 0.41 -16.29
C PHE A 24 -22.91 0.13 -17.40
N SER A 25 -22.83 -1.03 -18.05
CA SER A 25 -23.81 -1.44 -19.07
C SER A 25 -25.10 -2.02 -18.49
N TRP A 26 -25.13 -2.38 -17.20
CA TRP A 26 -26.34 -2.91 -16.57
C TRP A 26 -27.39 -1.81 -16.39
N SER A 27 -28.56 -2.03 -16.99
CA SER A 27 -29.74 -1.20 -16.75
C SER A 27 -30.32 -1.43 -15.35
N PHE A 28 -31.19 -0.54 -14.90
CA PHE A 28 -31.93 -0.72 -13.65
C PHE A 28 -32.62 -2.09 -13.56
N LYS A 29 -33.21 -2.56 -14.68
CA LYS A 29 -33.89 -3.85 -14.76
C LYS A 29 -32.90 -5.00 -14.70
N ASP A 30 -31.74 -4.87 -15.33
CA ASP A 30 -30.70 -5.90 -15.28
C ASP A 30 -30.17 -6.05 -13.86
N VAL A 31 -29.90 -4.94 -13.16
CA VAL A 31 -29.44 -4.98 -11.76
C VAL A 31 -30.47 -5.70 -10.88
N LEU A 32 -31.77 -5.46 -11.07
CA LEU A 32 -32.84 -6.11 -10.30
C LEU A 32 -33.17 -7.55 -10.74
N ASN A 33 -32.63 -8.02 -11.85
CA ASN A 33 -32.87 -9.36 -12.35
C ASN A 33 -31.94 -10.38 -11.66
N LYS A 34 -32.46 -11.09 -10.65
CA LYS A 34 -31.73 -12.16 -9.94
C LYS A 34 -31.25 -13.31 -10.84
N ASP A 35 -31.86 -13.50 -12.01
CA ASP A 35 -31.54 -14.59 -12.93
C ASP A 35 -30.69 -14.09 -14.12
N LEU A 36 -30.07 -12.89 -14.06
CA LEU A 36 -29.37 -12.27 -15.20
C LEU A 36 -28.31 -13.17 -15.85
N TYR A 37 -27.53 -13.91 -15.04
CA TYR A 37 -26.49 -14.84 -15.54
C TYR A 37 -26.80 -16.31 -15.27
N LYS A 38 -28.01 -16.66 -14.85
CA LYS A 38 -28.38 -18.02 -14.43
C LYS A 38 -27.99 -19.10 -15.43
N ASP A 39 -28.26 -18.86 -16.72
CA ASP A 39 -27.99 -19.83 -17.78
C ASP A 39 -26.54 -19.76 -18.33
N LYS A 40 -25.78 -18.73 -17.91
CA LYS A 40 -24.38 -18.52 -18.33
C LYS A 40 -23.37 -19.06 -17.33
N VAL A 41 -23.73 -19.14 -16.05
CA VAL A 41 -22.89 -19.74 -15.01
C VAL A 41 -22.93 -21.27 -15.14
N LYS A 42 -21.86 -21.84 -15.68
CA LYS A 42 -21.70 -23.30 -15.85
C LYS A 42 -20.88 -23.89 -14.70
N ASN A 43 -21.05 -25.19 -14.43
CA ASN A 43 -20.20 -25.91 -13.49
C ASN A 43 -18.73 -25.83 -13.91
N ILE A 44 -17.86 -25.46 -12.98
CA ILE A 44 -16.42 -25.38 -13.22
C ILE A 44 -15.86 -26.80 -13.37
N PRO A 45 -15.23 -27.15 -14.51
CA PRO A 45 -14.66 -28.49 -14.72
C PRO A 45 -13.55 -28.83 -13.72
N SER A 46 -13.33 -30.12 -13.47
CA SER A 46 -12.19 -30.60 -12.67
C SER A 46 -10.86 -30.58 -13.43
N THR A 47 -10.90 -30.48 -14.76
CA THR A 47 -9.73 -30.52 -15.66
C THR A 47 -9.93 -29.57 -16.84
N PHE A 48 -8.84 -29.02 -17.36
CA PHE A 48 -8.89 -28.01 -18.42
C PHE A 48 -7.93 -28.36 -19.56
N GLN A 49 -8.36 -28.15 -20.80
CA GLN A 49 -7.54 -28.41 -21.99
C GLN A 49 -6.54 -27.28 -22.27
N SER A 50 -6.75 -26.09 -21.71
CA SER A 50 -5.85 -24.95 -21.85
C SER A 50 -6.02 -23.95 -20.71
N ILE A 51 -5.00 -23.12 -20.50
CA ILE A 51 -5.07 -21.99 -19.56
C ILE A 51 -6.18 -21.01 -19.95
N ALA A 52 -6.39 -20.79 -21.24
CA ALA A 52 -7.44 -19.88 -21.72
C ALA A 52 -8.84 -20.37 -21.31
N LEU A 53 -9.12 -21.67 -21.47
CA LEU A 53 -10.39 -22.27 -21.03
C LEU A 53 -10.54 -22.24 -19.51
N TYR A 54 -9.45 -22.47 -18.78
CA TYR A 54 -9.43 -22.30 -17.32
C TYR A 54 -9.83 -20.88 -16.92
N MET A 55 -9.16 -19.85 -17.45
CA MET A 55 -9.47 -18.47 -17.10
C MET A 55 -10.90 -18.07 -17.48
N LYS A 56 -11.36 -18.48 -18.68
CA LYS A 56 -12.72 -18.20 -19.17
C LYS A 56 -13.80 -18.78 -18.26
N SER A 57 -13.55 -19.94 -17.64
CA SER A 57 -14.52 -20.59 -16.75
C SER A 57 -14.90 -19.78 -15.50
N PHE A 58 -14.05 -18.82 -15.08
CA PHE A 58 -14.30 -17.96 -13.92
C PHE A 58 -14.93 -16.60 -14.26
N VAL A 59 -15.10 -16.28 -15.54
CA VAL A 59 -15.65 -14.97 -15.98
C VAL A 59 -17.10 -14.79 -15.52
N PHE A 60 -18.00 -15.73 -15.87
CA PHE A 60 -19.41 -15.63 -15.46
C PHE A 60 -19.64 -15.80 -13.95
N PRO A 61 -18.96 -16.71 -13.23
CA PRO A 61 -19.03 -16.73 -11.77
C PRO A 61 -18.67 -15.38 -11.12
N LEU A 62 -17.65 -14.69 -11.64
CA LEU A 62 -17.26 -13.37 -11.14
C LEU A 62 -18.30 -12.29 -11.47
N LEU A 63 -18.90 -12.34 -12.66
CA LEU A 63 -19.97 -11.42 -13.04
C LEU A 63 -21.22 -11.61 -12.18
N GLU A 64 -21.61 -12.85 -11.92
CA GLU A 64 -22.73 -13.19 -11.05
C GLU A 64 -22.47 -12.73 -9.61
N GLU A 65 -21.30 -13.01 -9.03
CA GLU A 65 -20.94 -12.51 -7.69
C GLU A 65 -21.01 -10.97 -7.61
N THR A 66 -20.46 -10.28 -8.62
CA THR A 66 -20.47 -8.82 -8.67
C THR A 66 -21.88 -8.26 -8.84
N HIS A 67 -22.71 -8.93 -9.63
CA HIS A 67 -24.10 -8.57 -9.85
C HIS A 67 -24.93 -8.78 -8.58
N ALA A 68 -24.77 -9.92 -7.91
CA ALA A 68 -25.45 -10.24 -6.66
C ALA A 68 -25.11 -9.24 -5.54
N ASP A 69 -23.85 -8.82 -5.44
CA ASP A 69 -23.41 -7.76 -4.52
C ASP A 69 -24.13 -6.43 -4.81
N LEU A 70 -24.21 -6.05 -6.09
CA LEU A 70 -24.89 -4.81 -6.51
C LEU A 70 -26.40 -4.89 -6.27
N PHE A 71 -27.03 -6.02 -6.61
CA PHE A 71 -28.44 -6.31 -6.35
C PHE A 71 -28.76 -6.18 -4.85
N SER A 72 -27.96 -6.82 -4.00
CA SER A 72 -28.07 -6.74 -2.53
C SER A 72 -27.93 -5.31 -2.01
N SER A 73 -27.08 -4.50 -2.67
CA SER A 73 -26.92 -3.09 -2.34
C SER A 73 -28.17 -2.25 -2.70
N PHE A 74 -28.80 -2.53 -3.86
CA PHE A 74 -30.04 -1.89 -4.28
C PHE A 74 -31.20 -2.22 -3.32
N ASP A 75 -31.30 -3.47 -2.89
CA ASP A 75 -32.30 -3.91 -1.90
C ASP A 75 -32.15 -3.16 -0.57
N LYS A 76 -30.93 -2.78 -0.20
CA LYS A 76 -30.61 -2.08 1.06
C LYS A 76 -30.45 -0.56 0.91
N VAL A 77 -30.79 0.01 -0.25
CA VAL A 77 -30.50 1.40 -0.59
C VAL A 77 -31.05 2.41 0.42
N ALA A 78 -32.21 2.12 1.02
CA ALA A 78 -32.84 2.98 2.04
C ALA A 78 -31.96 3.18 3.29
N SER A 79 -31.10 2.20 3.58
CA SER A 79 -30.17 2.19 4.71
C SER A 79 -28.73 2.52 4.30
N ALA A 80 -28.48 2.79 3.02
CA ALA A 80 -27.16 3.08 2.50
C ALA A 80 -26.58 4.39 3.07
N SER A 81 -25.27 4.51 3.02
CA SER A 81 -24.60 5.77 3.38
C SER A 81 -24.84 6.81 2.27
N ILE A 82 -25.35 7.98 2.67
CA ILE A 82 -25.75 9.03 1.74
C ILE A 82 -25.04 10.34 2.06
N CYS A 83 -24.45 10.96 1.05
CA CYS A 83 -23.74 12.24 1.14
C CYS A 83 -24.36 13.26 0.18
N LYS A 84 -24.55 14.50 0.64
CA LYS A 84 -24.97 15.61 -0.23
C LYS A 84 -23.76 16.08 -1.05
N ILE A 85 -23.96 16.27 -2.34
CA ILE A 85 -22.94 16.84 -3.23
C ILE A 85 -22.87 18.35 -2.99
N LEU A 86 -21.67 18.87 -2.75
CA LEU A 86 -21.42 20.31 -2.58
C LEU A 86 -21.14 21.00 -3.92
N SER A 87 -20.35 20.34 -4.75
CA SER A 87 -20.02 20.79 -6.10
C SER A 87 -19.66 19.60 -6.98
N ILE A 88 -19.82 19.77 -8.28
CA ILE A 88 -19.34 18.82 -9.28
C ILE A 88 -18.78 19.59 -10.46
N GLN A 89 -17.68 19.10 -11.01
CA GLN A 89 -17.00 19.68 -12.15
C GLN A 89 -16.65 18.56 -13.14
N GLU A 90 -17.02 18.75 -14.40
CA GLU A 90 -16.56 17.90 -15.48
C GLU A 90 -15.10 18.20 -15.80
N VAL A 91 -14.30 17.15 -15.97
CA VAL A 91 -12.91 17.27 -16.41
C VAL A 91 -12.88 17.02 -17.89
N GLU A 92 -12.51 18.04 -18.66
CA GLU A 92 -12.35 17.92 -20.12
C GLU A 92 -11.37 16.79 -20.45
N SER A 93 -11.87 15.73 -21.08
CA SER A 93 -11.03 14.68 -21.65
C SER A 93 -10.63 15.08 -23.07
N LYS A 94 -9.36 14.85 -23.42
CA LYS A 94 -8.84 15.12 -24.78
C LYS A 94 -9.26 14.06 -25.80
N LYS A 95 -9.97 13.01 -25.37
CA LYS A 95 -10.36 11.86 -26.21
C LYS A 95 -11.85 11.55 -26.04
N PRO A 96 -12.60 11.37 -27.15
CA PRO A 96 -14.04 11.08 -27.10
C PRO A 96 -14.39 9.69 -26.55
N SER A 97 -13.41 8.78 -26.41
CA SER A 97 -13.58 7.43 -25.86
C SER A 97 -13.34 7.33 -24.35
N ASP A 98 -12.92 8.42 -23.70
CA ASP A 98 -12.64 8.40 -22.27
C ASP A 98 -13.95 8.50 -21.49
N LYS A 99 -14.14 7.58 -20.54
CA LYS A 99 -15.22 7.58 -19.55
C LYS A 99 -15.42 8.98 -18.98
N CYS A 100 -16.67 9.41 -18.81
CA CYS A 100 -17.00 10.76 -18.34
C CYS A 100 -16.39 10.99 -16.95
N LEU A 101 -15.39 11.86 -16.86
CA LEU A 101 -14.59 12.09 -15.68
C LEU A 101 -15.11 13.32 -14.94
N TYR A 102 -15.44 13.14 -13.67
CA TYR A 102 -15.94 14.22 -12.82
C TYR A 102 -15.12 14.33 -11.54
N ILE A 103 -15.04 15.56 -11.04
CA ILE A 103 -14.57 15.89 -9.70
C ILE A 103 -15.81 16.24 -8.88
N ILE A 104 -16.02 15.56 -7.77
CA ILE A 104 -17.14 15.81 -6.86
C ILE A 104 -16.59 16.20 -5.50
N GLU A 105 -17.12 17.29 -4.93
CA GLU A 105 -16.86 17.69 -3.56
C GLU A 105 -18.04 17.29 -2.68
N MET A 106 -17.77 16.61 -1.58
CA MET A 106 -18.76 16.20 -0.59
C MET A 106 -18.38 16.73 0.79
N GLY A 107 -19.38 17.16 1.55
CA GLY A 107 -19.16 17.65 2.90
C GLY A 107 -18.75 16.52 3.84
N ARG A 108 -17.82 16.79 4.77
CA ARG A 108 -17.64 15.94 5.94
C ARG A 108 -18.86 16.15 6.85
N LYS A 109 -19.82 15.22 6.88
CA LYS A 109 -20.91 15.35 7.86
C LYS A 109 -20.42 15.01 9.26
N GLU A 110 -20.73 15.90 10.20
CA GLU A 110 -20.78 15.63 11.63
C GLU A 110 -21.73 14.45 11.88
N SER A 111 -21.30 13.54 12.74
CA SER A 111 -22.02 12.35 13.24
C SER A 111 -23.55 12.45 13.10
N SER A 112 -24.10 11.69 12.16
CA SER A 112 -25.49 11.23 12.31
C SER A 112 -25.57 10.42 13.61
N GLY A 113 -26.75 10.33 14.23
CA GLY A 113 -26.96 9.76 15.57
C GLY A 113 -26.51 8.30 15.79
N ASP A 114 -25.95 7.64 14.78
CA ASP A 114 -25.35 6.30 14.83
C ASP A 114 -23.80 6.32 14.72
N GLY A 115 -23.17 7.50 14.76
CA GLY A 115 -21.73 7.65 14.99
C GLY A 115 -20.77 7.18 13.88
N ARG A 116 -21.23 6.79 12.69
CA ARG A 116 -20.35 6.40 11.57
C ARG A 116 -20.59 7.28 10.34
N SER A 117 -19.66 8.20 10.07
CA SER A 117 -19.56 8.86 8.78
C SER A 117 -18.90 7.91 7.78
N TYR A 118 -19.51 7.71 6.62
CA TYR A 118 -18.87 6.96 5.53
C TYR A 118 -17.69 7.74 4.96
N GLU A 119 -16.53 7.09 4.88
CA GLU A 119 -15.35 7.63 4.22
C GLU A 119 -15.21 6.96 2.84
N PRO A 120 -15.22 7.73 1.73
CA PRO A 120 -15.06 7.15 0.42
C PRO A 120 -13.65 6.57 0.22
N GLU A 121 -13.59 5.46 -0.50
CA GLU A 121 -12.37 4.78 -0.89
C GLU A 121 -12.29 4.63 -2.42
N THR A 122 -11.07 4.43 -2.92
CA THR A 122 -10.88 4.09 -4.33
C THR A 122 -11.57 2.76 -4.65
N GLY A 123 -12.24 2.70 -5.80
CA GLY A 123 -13.04 1.54 -6.23
C GLY A 123 -14.47 1.52 -5.71
N ASP A 124 -14.87 2.47 -4.85
CA ASP A 124 -16.27 2.64 -4.45
C ASP A 124 -17.14 2.99 -5.65
N LEU A 125 -18.29 2.31 -5.75
CA LEU A 125 -19.34 2.58 -6.70
C LEU A 125 -20.47 3.31 -5.97
N PHE A 126 -20.87 4.46 -6.50
CA PHE A 126 -21.98 5.26 -6.01
C PHE A 126 -23.11 5.30 -7.02
N ALA A 127 -24.35 5.44 -6.54
CA ALA A 127 -25.45 5.97 -7.32
C ALA A 127 -25.56 7.48 -7.05
N ILE A 128 -25.61 8.27 -8.12
CA ILE A 128 -25.95 9.69 -8.08
C ILE A 128 -27.47 9.81 -8.31
N THR A 129 -28.16 10.49 -7.39
CA THR A 129 -29.63 10.64 -7.40
C THR A 129 -30.06 12.07 -7.11
N ASP A 130 -31.26 12.46 -7.56
CA ASP A 130 -31.89 13.76 -7.29
C ASP A 130 -32.73 13.79 -5.99
N VAL A 131 -32.75 12.66 -5.28
CA VAL A 131 -33.51 12.45 -4.04
C VAL A 131 -32.69 11.59 -3.09
N ARG A 132 -32.97 11.71 -1.79
CA ARG A 132 -32.50 10.75 -0.80
C ARG A 132 -33.37 9.50 -0.90
N PRO A 133 -32.88 8.36 -1.42
CA PRO A 133 -33.71 7.17 -1.63
C PRO A 133 -34.20 6.60 -0.29
N THR A 134 -35.47 6.22 -0.30
CA THR A 134 -36.17 5.51 0.79
C THR A 134 -36.61 4.11 0.36
N CYS A 135 -36.66 3.86 -0.94
CA CYS A 135 -36.83 2.55 -1.55
C CYS A 135 -36.00 2.45 -2.84
N VAL A 136 -35.96 1.26 -3.43
CA VAL A 136 -35.23 1.02 -4.68
C VAL A 136 -35.82 1.76 -5.88
N ASP A 137 -37.13 2.01 -5.89
CA ASP A 137 -37.81 2.72 -6.98
C ASP A 137 -37.38 4.19 -7.08
N ASP A 138 -36.90 4.77 -5.97
CA ASP A 138 -36.36 6.13 -5.94
C ASP A 138 -35.08 6.27 -6.79
N LEU A 139 -34.40 5.16 -7.11
CA LEU A 139 -33.28 5.16 -8.04
C LEU A 139 -33.72 5.30 -9.49
N ASN A 140 -34.97 5.02 -9.85
CA ASN A 140 -35.43 4.99 -11.24
C ASN A 140 -36.62 5.94 -11.47
N ARG A 141 -36.54 7.15 -10.93
CA ARG A 141 -37.61 8.15 -11.03
C ARG A 141 -37.68 8.75 -12.44
N PRO A 142 -38.88 9.15 -12.91
CA PRO A 142 -39.02 9.81 -14.21
C PRO A 142 -38.25 11.14 -14.31
N THR A 143 -38.02 11.82 -13.18
CA THR A 143 -37.26 13.07 -13.13
C THR A 143 -35.77 12.84 -13.38
N MET A 144 -35.23 11.77 -12.81
CA MET A 144 -33.84 11.37 -12.96
C MET A 144 -33.70 9.89 -12.61
N SER A 145 -33.29 9.09 -13.58
CA SER A 145 -32.74 7.76 -13.29
C SER A 145 -31.33 7.91 -12.72
N TYR A 146 -30.99 7.04 -11.77
CA TYR A 146 -29.69 7.02 -11.13
C TYR A 146 -28.56 6.92 -12.16
N ILE A 147 -27.38 7.37 -11.73
CA ILE A 147 -26.16 7.29 -12.51
C ILE A 147 -25.10 6.63 -11.66
N MET A 148 -24.49 5.57 -12.19
CA MET A 148 -23.35 4.94 -11.53
C MET A 148 -22.11 5.80 -11.68
N ALA A 149 -21.39 5.99 -10.57
CA ALA A 149 -20.13 6.71 -10.50
C ALA A 149 -19.09 5.90 -9.72
N LEU A 150 -17.96 5.58 -10.36
CA LEU A 150 -16.86 4.82 -9.77
C LEU A 150 -15.73 5.74 -9.30
N VAL A 151 -15.38 5.69 -8.03
CA VAL A 151 -14.28 6.46 -7.43
C VAL A 151 -12.93 5.95 -7.92
N GLN A 152 -12.16 6.85 -8.53
CA GLN A 152 -10.78 6.62 -8.95
C GLN A 152 -9.76 7.12 -7.93
N ARG A 153 -10.03 8.26 -7.32
CA ARG A 153 -9.14 8.89 -6.35
C ARG A 153 -9.92 9.64 -5.30
N VAL A 154 -9.35 9.71 -4.10
CA VAL A 154 -9.92 10.44 -2.97
C VAL A 154 -8.84 11.36 -2.41
N THR A 155 -9.18 12.63 -2.23
CA THR A 155 -8.35 13.65 -1.62
C THR A 155 -9.07 14.26 -0.43
N TYR A 156 -8.40 14.29 0.71
CA TYR A 156 -8.96 14.78 1.97
C TYR A 156 -8.54 16.23 2.20
N GLU A 157 -9.47 17.15 2.04
CA GLU A 157 -9.30 18.56 2.38
C GLU A 157 -9.79 18.83 3.82
N LYS A 158 -9.55 20.03 4.35
CA LYS A 158 -9.91 20.38 5.73
C LYS A 158 -11.41 20.24 6.00
N ASP A 159 -12.23 20.83 5.13
CA ASP A 159 -13.67 21.01 5.35
C ASP A 159 -14.54 20.07 4.50
N TYR A 160 -13.95 19.47 3.46
CA TYR A 160 -14.64 18.60 2.52
C TYR A 160 -13.75 17.45 2.06
N ILE A 161 -14.35 16.47 1.38
CA ILE A 161 -13.65 15.38 0.70
C ILE A 161 -13.88 15.57 -0.80
N LYS A 162 -12.79 15.50 -1.56
CA LYS A 162 -12.80 15.59 -3.01
C LYS A 162 -12.61 14.20 -3.59
N ILE A 163 -13.55 13.76 -4.41
CA ILE A 163 -13.46 12.48 -5.12
C ILE A 163 -13.38 12.72 -6.62
N GLN A 164 -12.53 11.96 -7.28
CA GLN A 164 -12.48 11.88 -8.74
C GLN A 164 -13.21 10.61 -9.16
N VAL A 165 -14.21 10.72 -10.04
CA VAL A 165 -15.08 9.60 -10.42
C VAL A 165 -15.20 9.44 -11.93
N PHE A 166 -15.33 8.20 -12.38
CA PHE A 166 -15.86 7.89 -13.72
C PHE A 166 -17.35 7.66 -13.63
N SER A 167 -18.13 8.34 -14.46
CA SER A 167 -19.56 8.13 -14.60
C SER A 167 -19.87 7.12 -15.70
N SER A 168 -20.96 6.37 -15.53
CA SER A 168 -21.54 5.47 -16.55
C SER A 168 -22.02 6.19 -17.80
N ARG A 169 -22.45 7.45 -17.67
CA ARG A 169 -22.86 8.32 -18.80
C ARG A 169 -22.68 9.80 -18.46
N PRO A 170 -22.61 10.70 -19.46
CA PRO A 170 -22.65 12.14 -19.22
C PRO A 170 -23.97 12.53 -18.57
N PHE A 171 -23.96 13.50 -17.66
CA PHE A 171 -25.21 13.92 -17.01
C PHE A 171 -25.34 15.40 -16.67
N LEU A 172 -24.26 16.16 -16.70
CA LEU A 172 -24.35 17.62 -16.58
C LEU A 172 -24.98 18.24 -17.84
N VAL A 173 -24.67 17.68 -19.02
CA VAL A 173 -25.16 18.16 -20.32
C VAL A 173 -26.61 17.73 -20.58
N GLU A 174 -26.98 16.49 -20.25
CA GLU A 174 -28.33 15.94 -20.51
C GLU A 174 -29.43 16.59 -19.67
N GLN A 175 -29.09 17.18 -18.51
CA GLN A 175 -30.08 17.76 -17.60
C GLN A 175 -30.25 19.29 -17.73
N GLY A 176 -29.52 19.96 -18.63
CA GLY A 176 -29.64 21.42 -18.83
C GLY A 176 -29.32 22.25 -17.58
N ILE A 177 -28.50 21.70 -16.69
CA ILE A 177 -28.28 22.25 -15.34
C ILE A 177 -27.29 23.41 -15.39
N ARG A 178 -27.76 24.61 -15.04
CA ARG A 178 -26.89 25.77 -14.76
C ARG A 178 -26.20 25.57 -13.41
N GLU A 179 -24.89 25.85 -13.34
CA GLU A 179 -23.99 25.66 -12.19
C GLU A 179 -24.57 26.11 -10.82
N ASN A 180 -25.41 27.14 -10.80
CA ASN A 180 -25.98 27.71 -9.57
C ASN A 180 -27.14 26.91 -8.94
N HIS A 181 -27.80 25.99 -9.66
CA HIS A 181 -28.93 25.20 -9.12
C HIS A 181 -28.52 23.81 -8.58
N MET A 182 -27.26 23.40 -8.72
CA MET A 182 -26.78 22.07 -8.28
C MET A 182 -26.67 21.91 -6.77
N ARG A 183 -26.55 23.01 -6.02
CA ARG A 183 -26.24 22.98 -4.59
C ARG A 183 -27.32 22.31 -3.72
N ASP A 184 -28.52 22.07 -4.23
CA ASP A 184 -29.64 21.59 -3.41
C ASP A 184 -30.33 20.29 -3.83
N SER A 185 -29.92 19.62 -4.92
CA SER A 185 -30.68 18.47 -5.44
C SER A 185 -29.95 17.13 -5.49
N LEU A 186 -28.61 17.05 -5.52
CA LEU A 186 -27.93 15.76 -5.75
C LEU A 186 -27.32 15.10 -4.53
N PHE A 187 -27.41 13.77 -4.51
CA PHE A 187 -26.89 12.91 -3.46
C PHE A 187 -26.03 11.80 -4.05
N LEU A 188 -24.97 11.42 -3.32
CA LEU A 188 -24.20 10.20 -3.52
C LEU A 188 -24.71 9.13 -2.56
N VAL A 189 -25.07 7.98 -3.11
CA VAL A 189 -25.56 6.82 -2.37
C VAL A 189 -24.57 5.68 -2.54
N SER A 190 -23.92 5.25 -1.45
CA SER A 190 -22.91 4.19 -1.50
C SER A 190 -23.53 2.86 -1.93
N LEU A 191 -22.93 2.20 -2.92
CA LEU A 191 -23.38 0.91 -3.43
C LEU A 191 -22.45 -0.23 -2.97
N ILE A 192 -21.37 -0.46 -3.72
CA ILE A 192 -20.40 -1.55 -3.50
C ILE A 192 -18.98 -1.04 -3.71
N ASN A 193 -17.96 -1.76 -3.25
CA ASN A 193 -16.57 -1.51 -3.64
C ASN A 193 -16.10 -2.56 -4.64
N THR A 194 -15.75 -2.14 -5.85
CA THR A 194 -15.42 -3.02 -6.98
C THR A 194 -13.95 -3.42 -7.03
N THR A 195 -13.12 -3.00 -6.06
CA THR A 195 -11.66 -3.19 -6.11
C THR A 195 -11.27 -4.66 -6.22
N THR A 196 -11.86 -5.53 -5.40
CA THR A 196 -11.56 -6.96 -5.40
C THR A 196 -11.93 -7.60 -6.73
N ASN A 197 -13.17 -7.38 -7.18
CA ASN A 197 -13.68 -8.01 -8.40
C ASN A 197 -12.94 -7.49 -9.63
N THR A 198 -12.55 -6.20 -9.64
CA THR A 198 -11.71 -5.63 -10.70
C THR A 198 -10.32 -6.26 -10.73
N ARG A 199 -9.70 -6.53 -9.57
CA ARG A 199 -8.40 -7.23 -9.51
C ARG A 199 -8.51 -8.66 -10.03
N ILE A 200 -9.58 -9.38 -9.68
CA ILE A 200 -9.83 -10.74 -10.19
C ILE A 200 -10.05 -10.70 -11.70
N TRP A 201 -10.93 -9.81 -12.21
CA TRP A 201 -11.17 -9.63 -13.64
C TRP A 201 -9.87 -9.37 -14.41
N ASN A 202 -9.05 -8.45 -13.90
CA ASN A 202 -7.74 -8.17 -14.49
C ASN A 202 -6.86 -9.43 -14.47
N SER A 203 -6.83 -10.21 -13.37
CA SER A 203 -6.05 -11.45 -13.32
C SER A 203 -6.51 -12.52 -14.32
N LEU A 204 -7.82 -12.58 -14.62
CA LEU A 204 -8.37 -13.50 -15.61
C LEU A 204 -8.05 -13.05 -17.04
N ASN A 205 -8.00 -11.73 -17.28
CA ASN A 205 -7.83 -11.13 -18.61
C ASN A 205 -6.42 -10.62 -18.91
N LEU A 206 -5.48 -10.71 -17.97
CA LEU A 206 -4.06 -10.47 -18.25
C LEU A 206 -3.63 -11.51 -19.28
N GLY A 207 -3.36 -11.09 -20.53
CA GLY A 207 -2.98 -11.99 -21.61
C GLY A 207 -1.88 -12.99 -21.21
N LEU A 208 -1.91 -14.18 -21.81
CA LEU A 208 -1.03 -15.32 -21.47
C LEU A 208 0.47 -14.97 -21.46
N GLU A 209 0.88 -13.95 -22.23
CA GLU A 209 2.26 -13.47 -22.30
C GLU A 209 2.76 -12.73 -21.04
N ARG A 210 1.85 -12.13 -20.25
CA ARG A 210 2.21 -11.39 -19.02
C ARG A 210 2.15 -12.24 -17.75
N GLN A 211 1.70 -13.49 -17.86
CA GLN A 211 1.55 -14.39 -16.72
C GLN A 211 2.68 -15.42 -16.67
N ASN A 212 2.99 -15.92 -15.46
CA ASN A 212 3.82 -17.12 -15.29
C ASN A 212 3.02 -18.37 -15.73
N SER A 213 2.68 -18.42 -17.02
CA SER A 213 1.85 -19.45 -17.66
C SER A 213 2.37 -20.85 -17.38
N LYS A 214 3.68 -21.02 -17.25
CA LYS A 214 4.32 -22.31 -16.94
C LYS A 214 3.96 -22.87 -15.55
N VAL A 215 3.74 -22.03 -14.54
CA VAL A 215 3.31 -22.50 -13.20
C VAL A 215 1.85 -22.93 -13.24
N ILE A 216 1.00 -22.13 -13.90
CA ILE A 216 -0.42 -22.43 -14.07
C ILE A 216 -0.58 -23.71 -14.91
N GLN A 217 0.15 -23.84 -16.01
CA GLN A 217 0.16 -25.02 -16.85
C GLN A 217 0.48 -26.27 -16.04
N LYS A 218 1.52 -26.24 -15.21
CA LYS A 218 1.88 -27.37 -14.34
C LYS A 218 0.80 -27.71 -13.31
N ILE A 219 0.00 -26.74 -12.86
CA ILE A 219 -1.13 -26.99 -11.96
C ILE A 219 -2.30 -27.62 -12.72
N LEU A 220 -2.53 -27.21 -13.97
CA LEU A 220 -3.62 -27.71 -14.82
C LEU A 220 -3.34 -29.07 -15.46
N GLU A 221 -2.07 -29.39 -15.70
CA GLU A 221 -1.58 -30.68 -16.20
C GLU A 221 -0.97 -31.46 -15.02
N PRO A 222 -1.77 -32.10 -14.15
CA PRO A 222 -1.21 -33.05 -13.20
C PRO A 222 -0.60 -34.18 -14.02
N ASP A 223 0.74 -34.23 -14.06
CA ASP A 223 1.52 -35.23 -14.79
C ASP A 223 0.89 -36.63 -14.63
N SER A 224 0.48 -37.25 -15.75
CA SER A 224 0.00 -38.64 -15.74
C SER A 224 1.06 -39.64 -15.26
N ASP A 225 2.33 -39.20 -15.17
CA ASP A 225 3.50 -39.97 -14.74
C ASP A 225 3.96 -39.69 -13.29
N VAL A 226 3.15 -39.04 -12.44
CA VAL A 226 3.48 -38.89 -10.99
C VAL A 226 3.29 -40.20 -10.22
N THR A 227 4.00 -41.24 -10.61
CA THR A 227 4.59 -42.13 -9.62
C THR A 227 5.79 -41.41 -8.99
N GLY A 228 5.54 -40.66 -7.91
CA GLY A 228 6.52 -40.53 -6.82
C GLY A 228 7.86 -39.80 -7.08
N LYS A 229 8.04 -39.00 -8.15
CA LYS A 229 9.18 -38.08 -8.22
C LYS A 229 8.87 -36.78 -7.47
N GLU A 230 8.60 -36.90 -6.17
CA GLU A 230 8.40 -35.75 -5.28
C GLU A 230 9.63 -34.81 -5.22
N LYS A 231 10.79 -35.31 -5.64
CA LYS A 231 12.07 -34.60 -5.56
C LYS A 231 12.87 -34.80 -6.85
N CYS A 232 13.46 -33.73 -7.36
CA CYS A 232 14.40 -33.82 -8.48
C CYS A 232 15.70 -34.46 -7.97
N ASN A 233 15.90 -35.75 -8.28
CA ASN A 233 17.08 -36.50 -7.84
C ASN A 233 18.41 -35.86 -8.28
N VAL A 234 18.42 -35.15 -9.42
CA VAL A 234 19.58 -34.42 -9.91
C VAL A 234 19.89 -33.21 -9.02
N CYS A 235 18.88 -32.40 -8.67
CA CYS A 235 19.07 -31.21 -7.82
C CYS A 235 19.37 -31.54 -6.36
N LEU A 236 18.81 -32.63 -5.83
CA LEU A 236 19.05 -33.06 -4.45
C LEU A 236 20.48 -33.59 -4.21
N GLN A 237 21.14 -34.05 -5.27
CA GLN A 237 22.54 -34.49 -5.22
C GLN A 237 23.53 -33.32 -5.40
N GLY A 238 23.03 -32.11 -5.73
CA GLY A 238 23.85 -30.93 -5.95
C GLY A 238 24.57 -30.48 -4.67
N GLU A 239 25.87 -30.21 -4.79
CA GLU A 239 26.75 -29.81 -3.68
C GLU A 239 26.22 -28.58 -2.93
N VAL A 240 25.72 -27.58 -3.67
CA VAL A 240 25.16 -26.34 -3.09
C VAL A 240 23.96 -26.63 -2.20
N TYR A 241 23.05 -27.50 -2.63
CA TYR A 241 21.89 -27.88 -1.81
C TYR A 241 22.33 -28.66 -0.56
N ARG A 242 23.30 -29.58 -0.68
CA ARG A 242 23.81 -30.36 0.46
C ARG A 242 24.46 -29.47 1.52
N VAL A 243 25.32 -28.53 1.10
CA VAL A 243 25.99 -27.58 1.99
C VAL A 243 24.98 -26.63 2.65
N CYS A 244 23.99 -26.13 1.90
CA CYS A 244 22.94 -25.30 2.50
C CYS A 244 22.06 -26.10 3.46
N ARG A 245 21.68 -27.33 3.10
CA ARG A 245 20.88 -28.21 3.94
C ARG A 245 21.61 -28.55 5.24
N SER A 246 22.91 -28.84 5.21
CA SER A 246 23.68 -29.14 6.42
C SER A 246 23.79 -27.93 7.35
N LYS A 247 24.00 -26.73 6.80
CA LYS A 247 23.98 -25.47 7.57
C LYS A 247 22.62 -25.22 8.22
N ILE A 248 21.54 -25.43 7.47
CA ILE A 248 20.17 -25.27 7.94
C ILE A 248 19.88 -26.29 9.05
N LEU A 249 20.23 -27.56 8.87
CA LEU A 249 20.07 -28.61 9.88
C LEU A 249 20.92 -28.37 11.15
N ALA A 250 22.09 -27.77 11.00
CA ALA A 250 22.96 -27.40 12.12
C ALA A 250 22.48 -26.14 12.86
N SER A 251 21.50 -25.42 12.33
CA SER A 251 20.99 -24.19 12.91
C SER A 251 19.92 -24.47 13.98
N ASN A 252 19.97 -23.72 15.08
CA ASN A 252 19.03 -23.88 16.19
C ASN A 252 17.57 -23.49 15.84
N TRP A 253 17.34 -22.90 14.67
CA TRP A 253 16.04 -22.36 14.24
C TRP A 253 14.97 -23.45 13.98
N LEU A 254 15.40 -24.69 13.75
CA LEU A 254 14.52 -25.84 13.46
C LEU A 254 14.17 -26.66 14.69
N ILE A 255 14.79 -26.39 15.85
CA ILE A 255 14.69 -27.20 17.08
C ILE A 255 13.23 -27.32 17.57
N ASN A 256 12.39 -26.35 17.23
CA ASN A 256 11.00 -26.32 17.65
C ASN A 256 10.00 -26.85 16.59
N LEU A 257 10.46 -27.39 15.45
CA LEU A 257 9.59 -28.04 14.47
C LEU A 257 9.55 -29.55 14.72
N ASN A 258 8.39 -30.19 14.47
CA ASN A 258 8.32 -31.64 14.42
C ASN A 258 8.82 -32.17 13.06
N ASP A 259 9.06 -33.48 12.96
CA ASP A 259 9.63 -34.11 11.76
C ASP A 259 8.86 -33.80 10.49
N SER A 260 7.52 -33.81 10.53
CA SER A 260 6.68 -33.52 9.37
C SER A 260 6.81 -32.07 8.88
N GLN A 261 6.87 -31.12 9.82
CA GLN A 261 7.06 -29.69 9.52
C GLN A 261 8.48 -29.46 8.98
N HIS A 262 9.45 -30.15 9.56
CA HIS A 262 10.84 -30.09 9.17
C HIS A 262 11.04 -30.61 7.74
N GLU A 263 10.43 -31.74 7.40
CA GLU A 263 10.47 -32.28 6.04
C GLU A 263 9.75 -31.37 5.05
N ALA A 264 8.58 -30.82 5.39
CA ALA A 264 7.84 -29.89 4.54
C ALA A 264 8.69 -28.66 4.17
N VAL A 265 9.35 -28.05 5.17
CA VAL A 265 10.24 -26.89 4.96
C VAL A 265 11.42 -27.26 4.06
N LEU A 266 12.10 -28.38 4.31
CA LEU A 266 13.23 -28.83 3.50
C LEU A 266 12.83 -29.16 2.05
N ASN A 267 11.66 -29.77 1.86
CA ASN A 267 11.14 -30.11 0.54
C ASN A 267 10.78 -28.85 -0.26
N CYS A 268 10.24 -27.81 0.41
CA CYS A 268 10.03 -26.50 -0.20
C CYS A 268 11.34 -25.78 -0.51
N LEU A 269 12.33 -25.81 0.40
CA LEU A 269 13.62 -25.17 0.16
C LEU A 269 14.41 -25.82 -0.99
N ALA A 270 14.30 -27.14 -1.15
CA ALA A 270 14.94 -27.85 -2.25
C ALA A 270 14.51 -27.30 -3.62
N THR A 271 13.30 -26.74 -3.74
CA THR A 271 12.83 -26.20 -5.01
C THR A 271 13.61 -24.96 -5.46
N LYS A 272 14.20 -24.21 -4.54
CA LYS A 272 15.10 -23.09 -4.84
C LYS A 272 16.25 -23.52 -5.77
N TYR A 273 16.74 -24.74 -5.57
CA TYR A 273 17.89 -25.29 -6.29
C TYR A 273 17.47 -26.11 -7.52
N CYS A 274 16.17 -26.14 -7.85
CA CYS A 274 15.66 -26.83 -9.03
C CYS A 274 15.50 -25.85 -10.20
N HIS A 275 16.40 -25.97 -11.19
CA HIS A 275 16.34 -25.17 -12.42
C HIS A 275 15.77 -25.94 -13.62
N HIS A 276 15.42 -27.22 -13.43
CA HIS A 276 14.94 -28.10 -14.50
C HIS A 276 13.46 -27.87 -14.84
N GLU A 277 12.67 -27.39 -13.88
CA GLU A 277 11.23 -27.19 -14.04
C GLU A 277 10.69 -26.15 -13.05
N ASN A 278 9.54 -25.55 -13.38
CA ASN A 278 8.77 -24.81 -12.40
C ASN A 278 8.21 -25.77 -11.36
N THR A 279 8.13 -25.36 -10.11
CA THR A 279 7.72 -26.25 -9.02
C THR A 279 6.57 -25.64 -8.23
N THR A 280 5.63 -26.50 -7.85
CA THR A 280 4.54 -26.17 -6.94
C THR A 280 4.51 -27.22 -5.86
N LYS A 281 4.36 -26.80 -4.60
CA LYS A 281 4.30 -27.68 -3.44
C LYS A 281 3.06 -27.34 -2.63
N LEU A 282 2.31 -28.36 -2.25
CA LEU A 282 1.16 -28.26 -1.36
C LEU A 282 1.59 -28.71 0.04
N ILE A 283 1.47 -27.81 1.02
CA ILE A 283 1.61 -28.17 2.44
C ILE A 283 0.19 -28.29 3.00
N TRP A 284 -0.20 -29.51 3.36
CA TRP A 284 -1.48 -29.77 3.98
C TRP A 284 -1.31 -30.11 5.46
N GLY A 285 -2.22 -29.64 6.30
CA GLY A 285 -2.19 -29.90 7.73
C GLY A 285 -3.54 -29.64 8.41
N PRO A 286 -4.03 -30.57 9.25
CA PRO A 286 -5.24 -30.37 10.06
C PRO A 286 -5.21 -29.11 10.96
N PRO A 287 -6.33 -28.71 11.55
CA PRO A 287 -6.35 -27.66 12.58
C PRO A 287 -5.36 -27.97 13.72
N GLY A 288 -4.65 -26.96 14.21
CA GLY A 288 -3.68 -27.12 15.31
C GLY A 288 -2.31 -27.68 14.94
N THR A 289 -2.07 -28.15 13.71
CA THR A 289 -0.77 -28.76 13.32
C THR A 289 0.37 -27.79 13.06
N GLY A 290 0.21 -26.52 13.44
CA GLY A 290 1.28 -25.52 13.33
C GLY A 290 1.58 -25.04 11.92
N LYS A 291 0.65 -25.11 10.97
CA LYS A 291 0.81 -24.60 9.58
C LYS A 291 1.50 -23.23 9.51
N THR A 292 1.01 -22.26 10.28
CA THR A 292 1.58 -20.91 10.32
C THR A 292 3.01 -20.90 10.84
N LYS A 293 3.34 -21.76 11.83
CA LYS A 293 4.71 -21.93 12.34
C LYS A 293 5.62 -22.44 11.23
N THR A 294 5.19 -23.48 10.50
CA THR A 294 5.91 -24.04 9.34
C THR A 294 6.16 -23.00 8.26
N VAL A 295 5.14 -22.21 7.90
CA VAL A 295 5.26 -21.15 6.89
C VAL A 295 6.22 -20.05 7.37
N SER A 296 6.09 -19.56 8.60
CA SER A 296 6.99 -18.53 9.13
C SER A 296 8.45 -18.99 9.20
N THR A 297 8.70 -20.25 9.57
CA THR A 297 10.06 -20.82 9.52
C THR A 297 10.57 -20.93 8.08
N LEU A 298 9.74 -21.35 7.13
CA LEU A 298 10.11 -21.36 5.71
C LEU A 298 10.48 -19.96 5.21
N LEU A 299 9.68 -18.94 5.53
CA LEU A 299 9.93 -17.55 5.14
C LEU A 299 11.23 -17.01 5.74
N PHE A 300 11.47 -17.28 7.02
CA PHE A 300 12.72 -16.92 7.68
C PHE A 300 13.93 -17.56 6.97
N LEU A 301 13.87 -18.87 6.65
CA LEU A 301 14.96 -19.54 5.96
C LEU A 301 15.16 -19.03 4.52
N LEU A 302 14.08 -18.74 3.80
CA LEU A 302 14.17 -18.11 2.48
C LEU A 302 14.83 -16.72 2.58
N LEU A 303 14.53 -15.95 3.62
CA LEU A 303 15.15 -14.66 3.89
C LEU A 303 16.65 -14.79 4.18
N SER A 304 17.07 -15.69 5.08
CA SER A 304 18.50 -15.97 5.36
C SER A 304 19.26 -16.45 4.12
N LEU A 305 18.55 -16.99 3.14
CA LEU A 305 19.09 -17.42 1.85
C LEU A 305 18.99 -16.34 0.75
N ASN A 306 18.65 -15.09 1.11
CA ASN A 306 18.48 -13.95 0.21
C ASN A 306 17.47 -14.18 -0.92
N CYS A 307 16.42 -14.97 -0.66
CA CYS A 307 15.32 -15.18 -1.61
C CYS A 307 14.29 -14.07 -1.51
N ARG A 308 14.06 -13.35 -2.62
CA ARG A 308 12.91 -12.45 -2.75
C ARG A 308 11.63 -13.29 -2.73
N THR A 309 10.84 -13.12 -1.68
CA THR A 309 9.67 -13.96 -1.41
C THR A 309 8.44 -13.07 -1.27
N VAL A 310 7.36 -13.42 -1.97
CA VAL A 310 6.05 -12.79 -1.80
C VAL A 310 5.16 -13.76 -1.04
N THR A 311 4.54 -13.30 0.04
CA THR A 311 3.61 -14.09 0.85
C THR A 311 2.24 -13.43 0.82
N CYS A 312 1.21 -14.22 0.57
CA CYS A 312 -0.18 -13.78 0.54
C CYS A 312 -1.03 -14.68 1.45
N ALA A 313 -2.11 -14.13 2.00
CA ALA A 313 -3.15 -14.89 2.66
C ALA A 313 -4.53 -14.27 2.36
N PRO A 314 -5.64 -15.04 2.42
CA PRO A 314 -6.97 -14.53 2.07
C PRO A 314 -7.49 -13.43 3.01
N THR A 315 -7.01 -13.37 4.26
CA THR A 315 -7.49 -12.40 5.27
C THR A 315 -6.34 -11.58 5.86
N ASN A 316 -6.63 -10.34 6.23
CA ASN A 316 -5.66 -9.47 6.92
C ASN A 316 -5.14 -10.12 8.21
N ILE A 317 -6.00 -10.82 8.97
CA ILE A 317 -5.60 -11.49 10.22
C ILE A 317 -4.52 -12.54 9.95
N ALA A 318 -4.69 -13.34 8.90
CA ALA A 318 -3.71 -14.36 8.53
C ALA A 318 -2.38 -13.75 8.05
N VAL A 319 -2.43 -12.66 7.26
CA VAL A 319 -1.23 -11.92 6.85
C VAL A 319 -0.48 -11.41 8.08
N LEU A 320 -1.17 -10.72 8.99
CA LEU A 320 -0.57 -10.15 10.20
C LEU A 320 0.03 -11.22 11.11
N GLU A 321 -0.65 -12.35 11.28
CA GLU A 321 -0.14 -13.46 12.09
C GLU A 321 1.15 -14.05 11.51
N VAL A 322 1.20 -14.30 10.19
CA VAL A 322 2.42 -14.78 9.52
C VAL A 322 3.53 -13.75 9.64
N SER A 323 3.23 -12.46 9.45
CA SER A 323 4.19 -11.36 9.59
C SER A 323 4.77 -11.29 11.00
N ARG A 324 3.95 -11.34 12.06
CA ARG A 324 4.43 -11.28 13.46
C ARG A 324 5.35 -12.46 13.78
N ARG A 325 4.95 -13.67 13.41
CA ARG A 325 5.78 -14.86 13.66
C ARG A 325 7.10 -14.82 12.90
N THR A 326 7.08 -14.36 11.66
CA THR A 326 8.31 -14.23 10.85
C THR A 326 9.21 -13.14 11.41
N LEU A 327 8.64 -11.98 11.78
CA LEU A 327 9.37 -10.88 12.41
C LEU A 327 10.03 -11.32 13.72
N LYS A 328 9.30 -12.06 14.56
CA LYS A 328 9.83 -12.62 15.81
C LYS A 328 11.05 -13.51 15.56
N LEU A 329 10.98 -14.40 14.57
CA LEU A 329 12.13 -15.25 14.20
C LEU A 329 13.34 -14.42 13.74
N VAL A 330 13.11 -13.35 12.97
CA VAL A 330 14.18 -12.46 12.51
C VAL A 330 14.83 -11.70 13.68
N VAL A 331 14.02 -11.11 14.55
CA VAL A 331 14.50 -10.31 15.70
C VAL A 331 15.24 -11.18 16.72
N GLU A 332 14.78 -12.41 16.95
CA GLU A 332 15.44 -13.36 17.86
C GLU A 332 16.74 -13.94 17.27
N SER A 333 17.02 -13.71 15.97
CA SER A 333 18.18 -14.27 15.30
C SER A 333 19.40 -13.35 15.28
N CYS A 334 20.58 -13.90 15.60
CA CYS A 334 21.84 -13.16 15.59
C CYS A 334 22.30 -12.75 14.17
N GLU A 335 21.76 -13.40 13.13
CA GLU A 335 22.13 -13.19 11.72
C GLU A 335 21.74 -11.79 11.20
N PHE A 336 20.72 -11.15 11.77
CA PHE A 336 20.20 -9.86 11.31
C PHE A 336 20.48 -8.69 12.28
N LEU A 337 21.33 -8.88 13.29
CA LEU A 337 21.68 -7.85 14.28
C LEU A 337 22.34 -6.60 13.68
N THR A 338 22.96 -6.70 12.49
CA THR A 338 23.71 -5.60 11.87
C THR A 338 22.91 -4.77 10.84
N TYR A 339 21.81 -5.31 10.29
CA TYR A 339 21.03 -4.67 9.20
C TYR A 339 19.53 -4.45 9.52
N GLY A 340 19.05 -4.94 10.67
CA GLY A 340 17.68 -4.72 11.14
C GLY A 340 16.61 -5.43 10.29
N VAL A 341 15.36 -5.01 10.43
CA VAL A 341 14.19 -5.64 9.77
C VAL A 341 13.92 -5.09 8.36
N GLY A 342 14.92 -4.45 7.74
CA GLY A 342 14.81 -3.69 6.49
C GLY A 342 14.29 -4.50 5.30
N ASP A 343 14.68 -5.77 5.21
CA ASP A 343 14.33 -6.66 4.09
C ASP A 343 12.92 -7.24 4.17
N ILE A 344 12.19 -6.98 5.26
CA ILE A 344 10.78 -7.37 5.40
C ILE A 344 9.90 -6.17 5.15
N VAL A 345 8.94 -6.30 4.22
CA VAL A 345 7.94 -5.28 3.92
C VAL A 345 6.54 -5.88 4.04
N LEU A 346 5.71 -5.24 4.87
CA LEU A 346 4.28 -5.45 4.97
C LEU A 346 3.57 -4.28 4.29
N PHE A 347 2.66 -4.55 3.37
CA PHE A 347 1.89 -3.50 2.66
C PHE A 347 0.40 -3.85 2.65
N GLY A 348 -0.44 -2.81 2.67
CA GLY A 348 -1.90 -2.96 2.69
C GLY A 348 -2.59 -1.70 3.22
N ASN A 349 -3.89 -1.79 3.48
CA ASN A 349 -4.61 -0.68 4.10
C ASN A 349 -4.45 -0.75 5.63
N ARG A 350 -3.72 0.22 6.21
CA ARG A 350 -3.43 0.27 7.66
C ARG A 350 -4.68 0.22 8.53
N LYS A 351 -5.73 0.98 8.18
CA LYS A 351 -7.01 1.02 8.92
C LYS A 351 -7.66 -0.36 8.94
N ARG A 352 -7.76 -1.03 7.78
CA ARG A 352 -8.36 -2.37 7.64
C ARG A 352 -7.51 -3.48 8.26
N MET A 353 -6.20 -3.30 8.34
CA MET A 353 -5.29 -4.19 9.04
C MET A 353 -5.21 -3.93 10.55
N LYS A 354 -5.80 -2.82 11.03
CA LYS A 354 -5.81 -2.46 12.46
C LYS A 354 -4.41 -2.39 13.09
N ILE A 355 -3.42 -1.90 12.35
CA ILE A 355 -2.06 -1.69 12.84
C ILE A 355 -2.01 -0.31 13.53
N ASP A 356 -1.91 -0.32 14.85
CA ASP A 356 -1.83 0.91 15.65
C ASP A 356 -0.40 1.50 15.65
N SER A 357 -0.13 2.48 16.51
CA SER A 357 1.20 3.11 16.63
C SER A 357 2.16 2.35 17.53
N GLN A 358 1.68 1.39 18.32
CA GLN A 358 2.44 0.60 19.29
C GLN A 358 2.73 -0.82 18.79
N ASP A 359 2.09 -1.24 17.70
CA ASP A 359 2.28 -2.55 17.07
C ASP A 359 3.68 -2.64 16.46
N GLU A 360 4.42 -3.68 16.82
CA GLU A 360 5.75 -3.99 16.30
C GLU A 360 5.78 -4.10 14.76
N LEU A 361 4.66 -4.51 14.16
CA LEU A 361 4.51 -4.59 12.71
C LEU A 361 4.61 -3.22 12.02
N LEU A 362 4.42 -2.12 12.74
CA LEU A 362 4.56 -0.77 12.19
C LEU A 362 5.96 -0.57 11.60
N HIS A 363 6.99 -1.13 12.24
CA HIS A 363 8.38 -1.02 11.78
C HIS A 363 8.66 -1.75 10.47
N ILE A 364 7.79 -2.66 10.03
CA ILE A 364 7.87 -3.32 8.71
C ILE A 364 6.80 -2.84 7.73
N PHE A 365 5.93 -1.91 8.14
CA PHE A 365 4.84 -1.41 7.30
C PHE A 365 5.35 -0.39 6.28
N LEU A 366 5.06 -0.61 4.99
CA LEU A 366 5.61 0.15 3.88
C LEU A 366 5.32 1.65 3.99
N ASP A 367 4.04 2.01 4.17
CA ASP A 367 3.63 3.42 4.16
C ASP A 367 4.26 4.18 5.34
N TYR A 368 4.38 3.52 6.49
CA TYR A 368 5.04 4.09 7.66
C TYR A 368 6.54 4.33 7.41
N ARG A 369 7.23 3.36 6.81
CA ARG A 369 8.63 3.51 6.43
C ARG A 369 8.83 4.61 5.40
N ALA A 370 7.95 4.68 4.40
CA ALA A 370 7.99 5.72 3.38
C ALA A 370 7.79 7.11 4.00
N GLU A 371 6.89 7.24 4.98
CA GLU A 371 6.67 8.46 5.74
C GLU A 371 7.92 8.87 6.56
N VAL A 372 8.53 7.91 7.27
CA VAL A 372 9.77 8.15 8.02
C VAL A 372 10.88 8.61 7.08
N LEU A 373 11.07 7.93 5.94
CA LEU A 373 12.06 8.31 4.93
C LEU A 373 11.79 9.71 4.35
N ALA A 374 10.53 10.03 4.04
CA ALA A 374 10.17 11.36 3.55
C ALA A 374 10.55 12.47 4.55
N ARG A 375 10.39 12.22 5.85
CA ARG A 375 10.86 13.13 6.91
C ARG A 375 12.39 13.23 6.93
N CYS A 376 13.09 12.09 6.82
CA CYS A 376 14.55 12.07 6.74
C CYS A 376 15.11 12.83 5.52
N PHE A 377 14.36 12.94 4.43
CA PHE A 377 14.75 13.70 3.24
C PHE A 377 14.22 15.14 3.21
N THR A 378 13.54 15.61 4.27
CA THR A 378 13.03 16.98 4.32
C THR A 378 14.19 17.98 4.33
N PRO A 379 14.24 18.96 3.41
CA PRO A 379 15.39 19.87 3.34
C PRO A 379 15.65 20.64 4.63
N ALA A 380 14.60 21.09 5.31
CA ALA A 380 14.71 21.96 6.48
C ALA A 380 15.02 21.22 7.81
N SER A 381 14.84 19.91 7.87
CA SER A 381 14.92 19.16 9.14
C SER A 381 15.38 17.70 8.99
N GLY A 382 15.69 17.27 7.78
CA GLY A 382 16.13 15.93 7.44
C GLY A 382 17.64 15.76 7.58
N TRP A 383 18.15 14.61 7.13
CA TRP A 383 19.53 14.18 7.34
C TRP A 383 20.57 15.17 6.79
N LYS A 384 20.32 15.78 5.63
CA LYS A 384 21.26 16.76 5.07
C LYS A 384 21.40 17.97 6.00
N TYR A 385 20.29 18.48 6.53
CA TYR A 385 20.31 19.57 7.49
C TYR A 385 20.96 19.14 8.80
N SER A 386 20.56 17.99 9.38
CA SER A 386 21.14 17.49 10.63
C SER A 386 22.65 17.25 10.53
N LEU A 387 23.12 16.71 9.40
CA LEU A 387 24.54 16.49 9.14
C LEU A 387 25.28 17.82 9.01
N GLN A 388 24.74 18.76 8.24
CA GLN A 388 25.34 20.09 8.09
C GLN A 388 25.41 20.82 9.44
N TYR A 389 24.32 20.76 10.22
CA TYR A 389 24.26 21.31 11.56
C TYR A 389 25.31 20.67 12.47
N MET A 390 25.48 19.36 12.42
CA MET A 390 26.50 18.64 13.18
C MET A 390 27.92 19.03 12.76
N ILE A 391 28.17 19.24 11.46
CA ILE A 391 29.45 19.74 10.96
C ILE A 391 29.72 21.13 11.56
N THR A 392 28.76 22.05 11.46
CA THR A 392 28.88 23.39 12.04
C THR A 392 29.10 23.33 13.55
N LEU A 393 28.45 22.41 14.27
CA LEU A 393 28.65 22.21 15.71
C LEU A 393 30.08 21.84 16.06
N LEU A 394 30.70 21.00 15.24
CA LEU A 394 32.05 20.51 15.45
C LEU A 394 33.12 21.52 14.98
N GLU A 395 32.82 22.34 13.97
CA GLU A 395 33.76 23.33 13.41
C GLU A 395 33.69 24.69 14.11
N ASP A 396 32.50 25.15 14.46
CA ASP A 396 32.24 26.48 15.02
C ASP A 396 31.15 26.41 16.09
N THR A 397 31.54 25.85 17.24
CA THR A 397 30.67 25.66 18.40
C THR A 397 30.16 27.00 18.98
N GLU A 398 30.92 28.08 18.83
CA GLU A 398 30.58 29.41 19.38
C GLU A 398 29.44 30.07 18.60
N LEU A 399 29.47 30.00 17.26
CA LEU A 399 28.40 30.50 16.40
C LEU A 399 27.05 29.83 16.68
N LEU A 400 27.04 28.52 16.93
CA LEU A 400 25.81 27.79 17.25
C LEU A 400 25.29 28.05 18.66
N TYR A 401 26.16 28.31 19.63
CA TYR A 401 25.74 28.75 20.96
C TYR A 401 25.10 30.15 20.93
N GLN A 402 25.66 31.06 20.11
CA GLN A 402 25.07 32.38 19.91
C GLN A 402 23.68 32.27 19.26
N LEU A 403 23.54 31.44 18.21
CA LEU A 403 22.23 31.17 17.58
C LEU A 403 21.23 30.51 18.54
N TYR A 404 21.67 29.54 19.34
CA TYR A 404 20.83 28.92 20.37
C TYR A 404 20.35 29.96 21.41
N SER A 405 21.26 30.83 21.86
CA SER A 405 20.95 31.89 22.84
C SER A 405 19.98 32.94 22.29
N ILE A 406 19.93 33.12 20.97
CA ILE A 406 18.96 33.99 20.28
C ILE A 406 17.61 33.26 20.10
N ASN A 407 17.62 31.97 19.77
CA ASN A 407 16.41 31.17 19.52
C ASN A 407 15.60 30.83 20.78
N ASP A 408 16.19 30.90 21.99
CA ASP A 408 15.45 30.84 23.26
C ASP A 408 14.52 32.08 23.46
N GLN A 409 14.56 33.07 22.54
CA GLN A 409 13.70 34.26 22.60
C GLN A 409 12.64 34.36 21.49
N GLU A 410 12.67 33.58 20.39
CA GLU A 410 11.63 33.60 19.34
C GLU A 410 11.47 32.23 18.62
N GLU A 411 10.23 31.73 18.52
CA GLU A 411 9.86 30.38 18.00
C GLU A 411 10.07 30.14 16.48
N ASP A 412 10.68 31.05 15.72
CA ASP A 412 10.63 31.03 14.23
C ASP A 412 11.99 31.17 13.49
N ALA A 413 13.12 30.75 14.09
CA ALA A 413 14.46 31.03 13.56
C ALA A 413 15.17 29.93 12.73
N ASP A 414 14.48 28.86 12.30
CA ASP A 414 15.13 27.79 11.51
C ASP A 414 15.32 28.14 10.01
N ALA A 415 14.70 29.23 9.52
CA ALA A 415 14.79 29.64 8.11
C ALA A 415 16.06 30.45 7.76
N GLU A 416 16.65 31.13 8.75
CA GLU A 416 17.79 32.05 8.54
C GLU A 416 19.13 31.32 8.36
N LEU A 417 19.31 30.17 9.00
CA LEU A 417 20.52 29.36 8.84
C LEU A 417 20.69 28.87 7.39
N TYR A 418 19.59 28.55 6.71
CA TYR A 418 19.63 28.10 5.32
C TYR A 418 19.95 29.25 4.35
N GLN A 419 19.38 30.44 4.56
CA GLN A 419 19.63 31.60 3.68
C GLN A 419 21.07 32.12 3.77
N LYS A 420 21.71 32.02 4.94
CA LYS A 420 23.08 32.52 5.13
C LYS A 420 24.14 31.67 4.41
N TYR A 421 23.88 30.38 4.21
CA TYR A 421 24.80 29.46 3.49
C TYR A 421 24.47 29.28 2.01
N ASP A 422 23.21 29.38 1.57
CA ASP A 422 22.85 29.31 0.14
C ASP A 422 23.49 30.49 -0.63
N ASN A 423 23.65 31.65 0.02
CA ASN A 423 24.32 32.82 -0.57
C ASN A 423 25.84 32.66 -0.79
N ASN A 424 26.47 31.62 -0.21
CA ASN A 424 27.89 31.33 -0.37
C ASN A 424 28.18 30.14 -1.32
N ALA A 425 27.15 29.47 -1.82
CA ALA A 425 27.28 28.39 -2.80
C ALA A 425 27.05 28.93 -4.21
N ASN A 426 28.13 29.42 -4.85
CA ASN A 426 28.11 29.72 -6.28
C ASN A 426 28.05 28.40 -7.06
N TYR A 427 26.84 27.95 -7.42
CA TYR A 427 26.64 26.89 -8.41
C TYR A 427 25.71 27.41 -9.49
N ASP A 428 26.22 27.39 -10.72
CA ASP A 428 25.56 27.82 -11.93
C ASP A 428 24.18 27.17 -12.10
N SER A 429 23.27 28.00 -12.56
CA SER A 429 21.89 27.66 -12.90
C SER A 429 21.80 26.48 -13.88
N TYR A 430 20.92 25.53 -13.59
CA TYR A 430 20.02 25.00 -14.62
C TYR A 430 18.59 24.87 -14.07
N SER A 431 17.69 25.43 -14.87
CA SER A 431 16.27 25.67 -14.67
C SER A 431 15.44 24.40 -14.49
N GLY A 432 14.42 24.50 -13.62
CA GLY A 432 13.20 23.72 -13.74
C GLY A 432 12.74 23.02 -12.47
N ASN A 433 12.32 23.76 -11.43
CA ASN A 433 11.39 23.25 -10.38
C ASN A 433 10.88 24.35 -9.42
N ALA A 434 10.40 25.47 -9.96
CA ALA A 434 9.79 26.54 -9.14
C ALA A 434 8.35 26.24 -8.66
N VAL A 435 7.73 25.14 -9.12
CA VAL A 435 6.30 24.87 -8.88
C VAL A 435 6.05 23.95 -7.67
N LEU A 436 7.02 23.10 -7.29
CA LEU A 436 6.86 22.14 -6.19
C LEU A 436 7.06 22.72 -4.78
N ARG A 437 7.45 24.01 -4.67
CA ARG A 437 7.84 24.62 -3.38
C ARG A 437 6.64 25.14 -2.55
N LYS A 438 5.42 25.19 -3.11
CA LYS A 438 4.22 25.70 -2.42
C LYS A 438 3.23 24.63 -1.95
N GLU A 439 3.34 23.38 -2.41
CA GLU A 439 2.34 22.35 -2.12
C GLU A 439 2.67 21.48 -0.89
N SER A 440 3.92 21.44 -0.45
CA SER A 440 4.36 20.58 0.66
C SER A 440 4.12 21.13 2.07
N LEU A 441 3.64 22.38 2.22
CA LEU A 441 3.39 23.03 3.52
C LEU A 441 1.93 23.00 4.00
N LYS A 442 1.01 22.29 3.31
CA LYS A 442 -0.43 22.28 3.66
C LYS A 442 -1.03 20.98 4.19
N ASN A 443 -0.25 19.92 4.41
CA ASN A 443 -0.76 18.73 5.11
C ASN A 443 -0.75 18.92 6.65
N LYS A 444 -1.82 19.53 7.16
CA LYS A 444 -2.17 19.65 8.59
C LYS A 444 -3.04 18.46 9.03
N GLY A 445 -2.53 17.25 8.84
CA GLY A 445 -3.30 16.01 8.97
C GLY A 445 -2.88 15.06 10.08
N ASP A 446 -2.25 15.51 11.18
CA ASP A 446 -2.28 14.77 12.45
C ASP A 446 -1.72 15.65 13.60
N LYS A 447 -2.58 16.12 14.51
CA LYS A 447 -2.19 16.97 15.66
C LYS A 447 -1.26 16.21 16.61
N THR A 448 -1.43 14.90 16.74
CA THR A 448 -0.64 14.04 17.62
C THR A 448 0.79 13.85 17.09
N GLN A 449 0.96 13.77 15.77
CA GLN A 449 2.27 13.66 15.13
C GLN A 449 3.09 14.95 15.19
N ARG A 450 2.43 16.12 15.15
CA ARG A 450 3.10 17.41 15.39
C ARG A 450 3.60 17.50 16.81
N LEU A 451 2.74 17.20 17.79
CA LEU A 451 3.11 17.24 19.21
C LEU A 451 4.26 16.28 19.55
N TYR A 452 4.29 15.09 18.94
CA TYR A 452 5.37 14.12 19.17
C TYR A 452 6.68 14.49 18.46
N ALA A 453 6.61 14.91 17.20
CA ALA A 453 7.80 15.34 16.45
C ALA A 453 8.39 16.63 17.05
N GLN A 454 7.54 17.53 17.52
CA GLN A 454 7.93 18.76 18.21
C GLN A 454 8.50 18.42 19.59
N GLY A 455 7.87 17.54 20.37
CA GLY A 455 8.43 17.09 21.66
C GLY A 455 9.79 16.36 21.55
N VAL A 456 10.01 15.56 20.52
CA VAL A 456 11.33 14.92 20.26
C VAL A 456 12.35 15.96 19.77
N LYS A 457 11.93 16.91 18.93
CA LYS A 457 12.76 18.04 18.46
C LYS A 457 13.19 18.93 19.64
N ASP A 458 12.26 19.25 20.54
CA ASP A 458 12.49 20.10 21.70
C ASP A 458 13.43 19.42 22.73
N GLU A 459 13.23 18.12 22.98
CA GLU A 459 14.10 17.33 23.86
C GLU A 459 15.52 17.17 23.26
N TRP A 460 15.64 17.02 21.94
CA TRP A 460 16.93 16.95 21.25
C TRP A 460 17.65 18.30 21.31
N ASN A 461 16.96 19.40 20.99
CA ASN A 461 17.50 20.76 21.07
C ASN A 461 17.97 21.10 22.50
N LYS A 462 17.19 20.72 23.52
CA LYS A 462 17.53 20.92 24.94
C LYS A 462 18.79 20.17 25.36
N ARG A 463 18.90 18.88 25.01
CA ARG A 463 20.09 18.07 25.31
C ARG A 463 21.31 18.58 24.55
N LEU A 464 21.12 19.09 23.34
CA LEU A 464 22.19 19.63 22.52
C LEU A 464 22.70 20.97 23.06
N GLY A 465 21.81 21.87 23.49
CA GLY A 465 22.19 23.10 24.20
C GLY A 465 23.01 22.82 25.46
N GLN A 466 22.66 21.78 26.22
CA GLN A 466 23.46 21.33 27.37
C GLN A 466 24.86 20.84 26.97
N VAL A 467 24.98 20.11 25.86
CA VAL A 467 26.28 19.64 25.35
C VAL A 467 27.12 20.83 24.85
N ILE A 468 26.53 21.75 24.09
CA ILE A 468 27.20 22.97 23.59
C ILE A 468 27.73 23.81 24.75
N ALA A 469 26.88 24.12 25.73
CA ALA A 469 27.26 24.91 26.90
C ALA A 469 28.39 24.25 27.71
N LYS A 470 28.35 22.91 27.83
CA LYS A 470 29.40 22.14 28.51
C LYS A 470 30.72 22.15 27.75
N THR A 471 30.68 22.04 26.42
CA THR A 471 31.87 22.09 25.55
C THR A 471 32.53 23.47 25.55
N ILE A 472 31.74 24.54 25.51
CA ILE A 472 32.26 25.92 25.60
C ILE A 472 32.92 26.14 26.97
N LYS A 473 32.27 25.73 28.05
CA LYS A 473 32.84 25.82 29.40
C LYS A 473 34.16 25.06 29.54
N LEU A 474 34.26 23.87 28.93
CA LEU A 474 35.50 23.09 28.91
C LEU A 474 36.59 23.75 28.04
N ASN A 475 36.22 24.40 26.94
CA ASN A 475 37.16 25.16 26.11
C ASN A 475 37.67 26.41 26.84
N ASP A 476 36.82 27.15 27.53
CA ASP A 476 37.21 28.33 28.34
C ASP A 476 38.13 27.93 29.51
N GLU A 477 37.83 26.82 30.20
CA GLU A 477 38.69 26.24 31.25
C GLU A 477 40.05 25.80 30.68
N SER A 478 40.09 25.29 29.44
CA SER A 478 41.33 24.89 28.77
C SER A 478 42.19 26.07 28.28
N GLN A 479 41.59 27.22 27.97
CA GLN A 479 42.31 28.45 27.62
C GLN A 479 42.88 29.17 28.86
N LEU A 480 42.16 29.13 29.99
CA LEU A 480 42.67 29.63 31.28
C LEU A 480 43.90 28.83 31.79
N GLY A 481 44.04 27.56 31.40
CA GLY A 481 45.20 26.73 31.71
C GLY A 481 46.48 27.01 30.92
N ARG A 482 46.44 27.79 29.83
CA ARG A 482 47.63 28.19 29.04
C ARG A 482 48.15 29.59 29.37
N GLY A 483 47.71 30.13 30.51
CA GLY A 483 48.08 31.45 31.00
C GLY A 483 49.27 31.51 31.95
N PHE A 484 50.09 30.46 32.15
CA PHE A 484 51.30 30.56 32.97
C PHE A 484 52.34 29.51 32.57
N CYS A 485 53.25 29.85 31.65
CA CYS A 485 54.66 29.40 31.60
C CYS A 485 55.37 29.98 30.37
N ARG A 486 55.80 31.24 30.45
CA ARG A 486 56.87 31.78 29.59
C ARG A 486 58.17 31.84 30.39
N ASN A 487 59.24 31.29 29.77
CA ASN A 487 60.68 31.40 30.07
C ASN A 487 61.31 30.44 31.10
N LYS A 488 62.09 29.46 30.64
CA LYS A 488 63.58 29.55 30.54
C LYS A 488 64.22 28.23 30.06
N LYS A 489 65.09 28.37 29.04
CA LYS A 489 66.36 27.67 28.75
C LYS A 489 66.47 26.16 29.06
N HIS A 490 66.80 25.35 28.05
CA HIS A 490 68.18 24.88 27.87
C HIS A 490 68.43 24.32 26.46
N SER A 491 69.58 24.70 25.92
CA SER A 491 70.23 24.18 24.73
C SER A 491 70.63 22.71 24.86
N SER A 492 70.54 21.95 23.78
CA SER A 492 71.69 21.17 23.30
C SER A 492 71.55 20.88 21.81
N ARG A 493 72.65 21.15 21.10
CA ARG A 493 72.90 20.86 19.69
C ARG A 493 73.40 19.42 19.54
N SER A 494 73.03 18.77 18.43
CA SER A 494 73.85 17.96 17.52
C SER A 494 72.89 17.39 16.46
N ALA A 495 73.10 17.49 15.15
CA ALA A 495 74.26 17.83 14.33
C ALA A 495 73.94 18.96 13.34
#